data_AF-A0A494VHK1-F1
#
_entry.id   AF-A0A494VHK1-F1
#
_cell.length_a   1.000
_cell.length_b   1.000
_cell.length_c   1.000
_cell.angle_alpha   90.00
_cell.angle_beta   90.00
_cell.angle_gamma   90.00
#
_symmetry.space_group_name_H-M   'P 1'
#
loop_
_entity.id
_entity.type
_entity.pdbx_description
1 polymer ?
#
loop_
_entity_poly.entity_id
_entity_poly.type
_entity_poly.pdbx_seq_one_letter_code
_entity_poly.pdbx_strand_id
1 'polypeptide(L)'
;MEDYKNKLGSLADKLKREPAKTPVQEVRPVKELPADKEEEAQLNTWIPKSLLKRMRSYGVDQDLSLKAINILALTYFLDAKSPRPEK
;
A
#
# COMPACT_ATOMS: atom_id res chain seq x y z
N MET A 1 42.97 32.74 35.31
CA MET A 1 42.97 32.21 33.93
C MET A 1 43.12 30.69 33.86
N GLU A 2 43.48 29.99 34.95
CA GLU A 2 43.60 28.52 35.00
C GLU A 2 42.26 27.79 34.91
N ASP A 3 41.18 28.38 35.46
CA ASP A 3 39.85 27.76 35.45
C ASP A 3 39.24 27.55 34.05
N TYR A 4 39.63 28.37 33.07
CA TYR A 4 39.09 28.27 31.71
C TYR A 4 39.71 27.10 30.94
N LYS A 5 41.02 26.90 31.07
CA LYS A 5 41.72 25.75 30.48
C LYS A 5 41.24 24.42 31.09
N ASN A 6 40.96 24.41 32.40
CA ASN A 6 40.41 23.25 33.09
C ASN A 6 38.97 22.92 32.65
N LYS A 7 38.15 23.93 32.35
CA LYS A 7 36.80 23.73 31.79
C LYS A 7 36.81 23.18 30.36
N LEU A 8 37.75 23.64 29.52
CA LEU A 8 37.93 23.09 28.16
C LEU A 8 38.39 21.63 28.16
N GLY A 9 39.35 21.28 29.03
CA GLY A 9 39.80 19.89 29.19
C GLY A 9 38.68 18.98 29.66
N SER A 10 37.92 19.40 30.69
CA SER A 10 36.80 18.61 31.21
C SER A 10 35.64 18.46 30.22
N LEU A 11 35.41 19.43 29.33
CA LEU A 11 34.41 19.29 28.26
C LEU A 11 34.86 18.27 27.20
N ALA A 12 36.12 18.32 26.78
CA ALA A 12 36.69 17.36 25.83
C ALA A 12 36.67 15.92 26.39
N ASP A 13 36.93 15.76 27.68
CA ASP A 13 36.83 14.46 28.35
C ASP A 13 35.38 13.97 28.47
N LYS A 14 34.42 14.85 28.73
CA LYS A 14 32.99 14.49 28.75
C LYS A 14 32.48 14.08 27.37
N LEU A 15 32.83 14.80 26.30
CA LEU A 15 32.47 14.43 24.93
C LEU A 15 33.03 13.06 24.49
N LYS A 16 34.19 12.67 25.00
CA LYS A 16 34.81 11.37 24.69
C LYS A 16 34.21 10.22 25.49
N ARG A 17 33.75 10.49 26.73
CA ARG A 17 33.31 9.45 27.68
C ARG A 17 31.79 9.29 27.73
N GLU A 18 31.03 10.34 27.46
CA GLU A 18 29.57 10.29 27.52
C GLU A 18 29.00 9.97 26.14
N PRO A 19 28.31 8.82 25.98
CA PRO A 19 27.60 8.55 24.74
C PRO A 19 26.48 9.57 24.57
N ALA A 20 26.38 10.16 23.38
CA ALA A 20 25.33 11.14 23.06
C ALA A 20 23.93 10.52 23.25
N LYS A 21 23.26 10.85 24.35
CA LYS A 21 21.85 10.53 24.56
C LYS A 21 20.99 11.47 23.71
N THR A 22 20.85 11.14 22.43
CA THR A 22 19.76 11.71 21.65
C THR A 22 18.47 10.98 22.03
N PRO A 23 17.33 11.69 22.24
CA PRO A 23 16.04 11.02 22.35
C PRO A 23 15.77 10.33 21.02
N VAL A 24 15.90 9.00 20.98
CA VAL A 24 15.49 8.21 19.82
C VAL A 24 13.97 8.36 19.72
N GLN A 25 13.53 9.10 18.72
CA GLN A 25 12.10 9.24 18.42
C GLN A 25 11.68 8.00 17.62
N GLU A 26 10.99 7.08 18.28
CA GLU A 26 10.36 5.94 17.61
C GLU A 26 9.18 6.44 16.76
N VAL A 27 9.39 6.50 15.43
CA VAL A 27 8.31 6.81 14.50
C VAL A 27 7.55 5.53 14.21
N ARG A 28 6.27 5.48 14.59
CA ARG A 28 5.37 4.39 14.20
C ARG A 28 4.70 4.74 12.87
N PRO A 29 4.62 3.79 11.92
CA PRO A 29 3.84 4.00 10.70
C PRO A 29 2.40 4.38 11.06
N VAL A 30 1.90 5.45 10.44
CA VAL A 30 0.47 5.78 10.51
C VAL A 30 -0.26 4.62 9.83
N LYS A 31 -1.05 3.87 10.60
CA LYS A 31 -1.93 2.85 10.02
C LYS A 31 -2.96 3.60 9.18
N GLU A 32 -2.82 3.50 7.87
CA GLU A 32 -3.89 3.92 6.96
C GLU A 32 -5.15 3.17 7.37
N LEU A 33 -6.21 3.92 7.71
CA LEU A 33 -7.52 3.33 7.93
C LEU A 33 -7.90 2.62 6.64
N PRO A 34 -8.29 1.33 6.68
CA PRO A 34 -8.70 0.64 5.47
C PRO A 34 -9.89 1.40 4.90
N ALA A 35 -9.75 1.93 3.67
CA ALA A 35 -10.90 2.38 2.90
C ALA A 35 -11.92 1.24 2.89
N ASP A 36 -13.20 1.55 3.13
CA ASP A 36 -14.30 0.58 3.15
C ASP A 36 -14.31 -0.21 1.83
N LYS A 37 -13.64 -1.37 1.84
CA LYS A 37 -13.65 -2.31 0.72
C LYS A 37 -14.97 -3.05 0.81
N GLU A 38 -15.77 -3.00 -0.24
CA GLU A 38 -16.93 -3.87 -0.38
C GLU A 38 -16.51 -5.33 -0.15
N GLU A 39 -17.35 -6.09 0.55
CA GLU A 39 -17.08 -7.50 0.84
C GLU A 39 -16.93 -8.28 -0.48
N GLU A 40 -15.77 -8.87 -0.69
CA GLU A 40 -15.47 -9.61 -1.91
C GLU A 40 -16.02 -11.04 -1.83
N ALA A 41 -16.80 -11.46 -2.84
CA ALA A 41 -17.23 -12.83 -3.03
C ALA A 41 -16.37 -13.57 -4.07
N GLN A 42 -16.07 -14.84 -3.83
CA GLN A 42 -15.33 -15.68 -4.79
C GLN A 42 -16.25 -16.22 -5.89
N LEU A 43 -15.90 -15.97 -7.14
CA LEU A 43 -16.58 -16.52 -8.32
C LEU A 43 -15.76 -17.67 -8.92
N ASN A 44 -16.21 -18.91 -8.71
CA ASN A 44 -15.60 -20.10 -9.31
C ASN A 44 -16.35 -20.49 -10.59
N THR A 45 -15.70 -20.37 -11.75
CA THR A 45 -16.29 -20.70 -13.05
C THR A 45 -15.34 -21.51 -13.93
N TRP A 46 -15.89 -22.48 -14.66
CA TRP A 46 -15.18 -23.20 -15.70
C TRP A 46 -15.38 -22.50 -17.04
N ILE A 47 -14.28 -22.06 -17.65
CA ILE A 47 -14.31 -21.38 -18.95
C ILE A 47 -13.36 -22.05 -19.95
N PRO A 48 -13.60 -21.91 -21.27
CA PRO A 48 -12.68 -22.41 -22.29
C PRO A 48 -11.27 -21.84 -22.12
N LYS A 49 -10.25 -22.68 -22.27
CA LYS A 49 -8.83 -22.26 -22.14
C LYS A 49 -8.45 -21.18 -23.15
N SER A 50 -9.05 -21.19 -24.34
CA SER A 50 -8.87 -20.17 -25.37
C SER A 50 -9.34 -18.79 -24.91
N LEU A 51 -10.49 -18.73 -24.24
CA LEU A 51 -11.03 -17.50 -23.68
C LEU A 51 -10.12 -16.94 -22.58
N LEU A 52 -9.67 -17.79 -21.65
CA LEU A 52 -8.76 -17.38 -20.58
C LEU A 52 -7.44 -16.81 -21.14
N LYS A 53 -6.89 -17.41 -22.19
CA LYS A 53 -5.68 -16.89 -22.86
C LYS A 53 -5.93 -15.50 -23.45
N ARG A 54 -7.02 -15.34 -24.20
CA ARG A 54 -7.39 -14.05 -24.80
C ARG A 54 -7.60 -12.96 -23.74
N MET A 55 -8.25 -13.30 -22.64
CA MET A 55 -8.50 -12.38 -21.53
C MET A 55 -7.20 -11.94 -20.85
N ARG A 56 -6.22 -12.83 -20.70
CA ARG A 56 -4.89 -12.50 -20.19
C ARG A 56 -4.13 -11.57 -21.12
N SER A 57 -4.11 -11.86 -22.43
CA SER A 57 -3.47 -10.98 -23.41
C SER A 57 -4.06 -9.57 -23.37
N TYR A 58 -5.39 -9.46 -23.38
CA TYR A 58 -6.07 -8.17 -23.26
C TYR A 58 -5.74 -7.44 -21.96
N GLY A 59 -5.66 -8.17 -20.84
CA GLY A 59 -5.29 -7.58 -19.55
C GLY A 59 -3.87 -7.02 -19.52
N VAL A 60 -2.94 -7.66 -20.24
CA VAL A 60 -1.57 -7.12 -20.41
C VAL A 60 -1.59 -5.88 -21.29
N ASP A 61 -2.33 -5.89 -22.40
CA ASP A 61 -2.38 -4.77 -23.34
C ASP A 61 -3.03 -3.50 -22.76
N GLN A 62 -3.90 -3.65 -21.75
CA GLN A 62 -4.69 -2.55 -21.16
C GLN A 62 -4.34 -2.28 -19.69
N ASP A 63 -3.30 -2.91 -19.16
CA ASP A 63 -2.91 -2.84 -17.74
C ASP A 63 -4.07 -3.14 -16.77
N LEU A 64 -4.92 -4.11 -17.12
CA LEU A 64 -6.08 -4.53 -16.32
C LEU A 64 -5.88 -5.91 -15.71
N SER A 65 -6.27 -6.05 -14.44
CA SER A 65 -6.34 -7.36 -13.80
C SER A 65 -7.48 -8.21 -14.36
N LEU A 66 -7.34 -9.54 -14.31
CA LEU A 66 -8.42 -10.46 -14.70
C LEU A 66 -9.70 -10.24 -13.88
N LYS A 67 -9.56 -9.83 -12.62
CA LYS A 67 -10.69 -9.45 -11.76
C LYS A 67 -11.41 -8.23 -12.31
N ALA A 68 -10.69 -7.17 -12.67
CA ALA A 68 -11.28 -5.96 -13.24
C ALA A 68 -12.00 -6.27 -14.56
N ILE A 69 -11.40 -7.08 -15.43
CA ILE A 69 -12.03 -7.49 -16.70
C ILE A 69 -13.32 -8.27 -16.44
N ASN A 70 -13.31 -9.19 -15.48
CA ASN A 70 -14.50 -9.95 -15.10
C ASN A 70 -15.61 -9.03 -14.56
N ILE A 71 -15.27 -8.09 -13.69
CA ILE A 71 -16.24 -7.13 -13.14
C ILE A 71 -16.84 -6.30 -14.27
N LEU A 72 -16.03 -5.74 -15.16
CA LEU A 72 -16.50 -4.94 -16.30
C LEU A 72 -17.43 -5.75 -17.21
N ALA A 73 -17.07 -6.98 -17.55
CA ALA A 73 -17.87 -7.83 -18.42
C ALA A 73 -19.22 -8.20 -17.77
N LEU A 74 -19.21 -8.55 -16.48
CA LEU A 74 -20.43 -8.91 -15.74
C LEU A 74 -21.34 -7.70 -15.54
N THR A 75 -20.80 -6.55 -15.14
CA THR A 75 -21.55 -5.30 -15.00
C THR A 75 -22.16 -4.88 -16.33
N TYR A 76 -21.38 -4.88 -17.42
CA TYR A 76 -21.87 -4.57 -18.75
C TYR A 76 -23.00 -5.51 -19.20
N PHE A 77 -22.83 -6.81 -18.96
CA PHE A 77 -23.86 -7.80 -19.30
C PHE A 77 -25.15 -7.58 -18.51
N LEU A 78 -25.05 -7.30 -17.20
CA LEU A 78 -26.21 -7.06 -16.33
C LEU A 78 -26.90 -5.75 -16.68
N ASP A 79 -26.17 -4.65 -16.84
CA ASP A 79 -26.73 -3.35 -17.19
C ASP A 79 -27.42 -3.40 -18.57
N ALA A 80 -26.88 -4.16 -19.53
CA ALA A 80 -27.51 -4.36 -20.85
C ALA A 80 -28.79 -5.20 -20.81
N LYS A 81 -28.98 -6.06 -19.81
CA LYS A 81 -30.13 -6.99 -19.72
C LYS A 81 -31.19 -6.59 -18.70
N SER A 82 -30.80 -5.84 -17.68
CA SER A 82 -31.66 -5.32 -16.64
C SER A 82 -31.13 -3.94 -16.24
N PRO A 83 -31.47 -2.87 -16.99
CA PRO A 83 -31.12 -1.52 -16.57
C PRO A 83 -31.65 -1.32 -15.15
N ARG A 84 -30.76 -1.01 -14.21
CA ARG A 84 -31.15 -0.79 -12.82
C ARG A 84 -32.18 0.33 -12.79
N PRO A 85 -33.34 0.16 -12.12
CA PRO A 85 -34.23 1.29 -11.89
C PRO A 85 -33.45 2.32 -11.08
N GLU A 86 -33.28 3.51 -11.64
CA GLU A 86 -32.75 4.66 -10.91
C GLU A 86 -33.60 4.82 -9.63
N LYS A 87 -32.93 4.78 -8.47
CA LYS A 87 -33.54 5.12 -7.19
C LYS A 87 -33.45 6.62 -6.97
#